data_AF-A0A653Y047-F1
#
_entry.id   AF-A0A653Y047-F1
#
_cell.length_a   1.000
_cell.length_b   1.000
_cell.length_c   1.000
_cell.angle_alpha   90.00
_cell.angle_beta   90.00
_cell.angle_gamma   90.00
#
_symmetry.space_group_name_H-M   'P 1'
#
loop_
_entity.id
_entity.type
_entity.pdbx_description
1 polymer ?
#
loop_
_entity_poly.entity_id
_entity_poly.type
_entity_poly.pdbx_seq_one_letter_code
_entity_poly.pdbx_strand_id
1 'polypeptide(L)' 'MAHFVDGFMSLTDRLRFFFGPATRLDSSLPVVHRHDDFEQASEEELTHFMVETDTDGHHYAVRREDLEKEA' A
#
# COMPACT_ATOMS: atom_id res chain seq x y z
N MET A 1 -31.33 -16.21 6.32
CA MET A 1 -30.11 -15.39 6.14
C MET A 1 -29.80 -14.51 7.36
N ALA A 2 -30.77 -13.89 8.03
CA ALA A 2 -30.53 -13.03 9.21
C ALA A 2 -29.73 -13.69 10.35
N HIS A 3 -30.05 -14.94 10.71
CA HIS A 3 -29.40 -15.65 11.82
C HIS A 3 -27.89 -15.90 11.65
N PHE A 4 -27.39 -16.01 10.41
CA PHE A 4 -25.96 -16.18 10.15
C PHE A 4 -25.18 -14.87 10.37
N VAL A 5 -25.79 -13.75 9.99
CA VAL A 5 -25.21 -12.41 10.19
C VAL A 5 -25.20 -12.08 11.68
N ASP A 6 -26.29 -12.36 12.39
CA ASP A 6 -26.39 -12.17 13.85
C ASP A 6 -25.36 -13.02 14.60
N GLY A 7 -25.20 -14.28 14.21
CA GLY A 7 -24.21 -15.19 14.80
C GLY A 7 -22.77 -14.70 14.60
N PHE A 8 -22.43 -14.31 13.38
CA PHE A 8 -21.12 -13.76 13.03
C PHE A 8 -20.82 -12.47 13.80
N MET A 9 -21.77 -11.53 13.84
CA MET A 9 -21.64 -10.27 14.58
C MET A 9 -21.41 -10.51 16.08
N SER A 10 -22.15 -11.45 16.69
CA SER A 10 -21.98 -11.78 18.11
C SER A 10 -20.62 -12.37 18.45
N LEU A 11 -20.05 -13.17 17.53
CA LEU A 11 -18.75 -13.81 17.73
C LEU A 11 -17.63 -12.76 17.65
N THR A 12 -17.71 -11.86 16.67
CA THR A 12 -16.78 -10.75 16.51
C THR A 12 -16.85 -9.74 17.67
N ASP A 13 -18.03 -9.53 18.27
CA ASP A 13 -18.19 -8.63 19.41
C ASP A 13 -17.50 -9.18 20.68
N ARG A 14 -17.46 -10.50 20.86
CA ARG A 14 -16.71 -11.11 21.98
C ARG A 14 -15.20 -11.00 21.82
N LEU A 15 -14.69 -11.00 20.58
CA LEU A 15 -13.26 -10.83 20.30
C LEU A 15 -12.78 -9.41 20.66
N ARG A 16 -13.67 -8.41 20.68
CA ARG A 16 -13.38 -7.04 21.12
C ARG A 16 -12.84 -6.95 22.55
N PHE A 17 -13.21 -7.87 23.44
CA PHE A 17 -12.69 -7.88 24.81
C PHE A 17 -11.22 -8.26 24.89
N PHE A 18 -10.71 -9.05 23.94
CA PHE A 18 -9.32 -9.47 23.88
C PHE A 18 -8.46 -8.54 23.01
N PHE A 19 -9.00 -8.10 21.87
CA PHE A 19 -8.28 -7.25 20.91
C PHE A 19 -8.50 -5.75 21.11
N GLY A 20 -9.38 -5.36 22.02
CA GLY A 20 -9.78 -3.96 22.20
C GLY A 20 -10.84 -3.50 21.21
N PRO A 21 -11.34 -2.26 21.34
CA PRO A 21 -12.29 -1.68 20.38
C PRO A 21 -11.66 -1.63 18.99
N ALA A 22 -12.45 -1.99 17.96
CA ALA A 22 -12.05 -1.80 16.58
C ALA A 22 -11.61 -0.34 16.37
N THR A 23 -10.40 -0.14 15.84
CA THR A 23 -9.89 1.19 15.52
C THR A 23 -10.83 1.84 14.51
N ARG A 24 -11.71 2.70 15.00
CA ARG A 24 -12.49 3.60 14.16
C ARG A 24 -11.55 4.72 13.77
N LEU A 25 -10.84 4.56 12.66
CA LEU A 25 -10.21 5.71 12.03
C LEU A 25 -11.33 6.69 11.68
N ASP A 26 -11.29 7.85 12.33
CA ASP A 26 -12.19 8.94 12.01
C ASP A 26 -11.85 9.42 10.59
N SER A 27 -12.80 9.23 9.66
CA SER A 27 -12.63 9.59 8.25
C SER A 27 -12.52 11.10 8.02
N SER A 28 -12.79 11.92 9.05
CA SER A 28 -12.59 13.37 9.01
C SER A 28 -11.19 13.81 9.44
N LEU A 29 -10.37 12.89 9.97
CA LEU A 29 -8.99 13.20 10.29
C LEU A 29 -8.13 13.26 9.01
N PRO A 30 -7.23 14.24 8.90
CA PRO A 30 -6.32 14.32 7.77
C PRO A 30 -5.41 13.08 7.75
N VAL A 31 -5.24 12.50 6.56
CA VAL A 31 -4.25 11.45 6.33
C VAL A 31 -2.87 12.10 6.48
N VAL A 32 -2.18 11.80 7.59
CA VAL A 32 -0.80 12.26 7.81
C VAL A 32 0.11 11.18 7.24
N HIS A 33 0.67 11.44 6.06
CA HIS A 33 1.77 10.65 5.53
C HIS A 33 3.00 10.90 6.41
N ARG A 34 3.37 9.89 7.19
CA ARG A 34 4.58 9.92 8.00
C ARG A 34 5.67 9.27 7.18
N HIS A 35 6.46 10.10 6.51
CA HIS A 35 7.67 9.66 5.84
C HIS A 35 8.59 8.99 6.86
N ASP A 36 8.72 7.68 6.76
CA ASP A 36 9.67 6.90 7.53
C ASP A 36 10.94 6.65 6.71
N ASP A 37 11.96 6.09 7.35
CA ASP A 37 13.25 5.81 6.69
C ASP A 37 13.09 4.86 5.48
N PHE A 38 12.03 4.04 5.44
CA PHE A 38 11.75 3.13 4.33
C PHE A 38 11.13 3.86 3.13
N GLU A 39 10.27 4.85 3.36
CA GLU A 39 9.75 5.71 2.31
C GLU A 39 10.89 6.48 1.63
N GLN A 40 11.81 7.04 2.42
CA GLN A 40 12.97 7.77 1.88
C GLN A 40 13.92 6.85 1.09
N ALA A 41 14.21 5.66 1.61
CA ALA A 41 15.04 4.69 0.90
C ALA A 41 14.40 4.24 -0.42
N SER A 42 13.07 4.11 -0.45
CA SER A 42 12.34 3.77 -1.66
C SER A 42 12.43 4.88 -2.69
N GLU A 43 12.27 6.15 -2.30
CA GLU A 43 12.41 7.30 -3.22
C GLU A 43 13.82 7.37 -3.85
N GLU A 44 14.86 7.09 -3.06
CA GLU A 44 16.23 7.02 -3.56
C GLU A 44 16.39 5.89 -4.60
N GLU A 45 15.86 4.70 -4.30
CA GLU A 45 15.90 3.57 -5.24
C GLU A 45 15.14 3.89 -6.55
N LEU A 46 13.98 4.54 -6.46
CA LEU A 46 13.16 4.93 -7.62
C LEU A 46 13.89 5.91 -8.56
N THR A 47 14.80 6.74 -8.06
CA THR A 47 15.58 7.71 -8.87
C THR A 47 16.50 7.01 -9.89
N HIS A 48 16.81 5.74 -9.67
CA HIS A 48 17.64 4.94 -10.57
C HIS A 48 16.86 4.30 -11.73
N PHE A 49 15.54 4.42 -11.77
CA PHE A 49 14.71 3.89 -12.86
C PHE A 49 14.30 4.98 -13.87
N MET A 50 14.28 4.62 -15.14
CA MET A 50 13.73 5.41 -16.24
C MET A 50 12.55 4.69 -16.86
N VAL A 51 11.55 5.45 -17.32
CA VAL A 51 10.38 4.87 -18.00
C VAL A 51 10.67 4.84 -19.50
N GLU A 52 10.71 3.65 -20.07
CA GLU A 52 10.78 3.43 -21.52
C GLU A 52 9.38 3.11 -22.05
N THR A 53 9.08 3.62 -23.23
CA THR A 53 7.82 3.34 -23.92
C THR A 53 8.12 2.59 -25.20
N ASP A 54 7.54 1.40 -25.36
CA ASP A 54 7.71 0.64 -26.58
C ASP A 54 6.88 1.21 -27.75
N THR A 55 7.04 0.63 -28.93
CA THR A 55 6.32 1.07 -30.14
C THR A 55 4.83 0.73 -30.12
N ASP A 56 4.40 -0.18 -29.25
CA ASP A 56 3.00 -0.56 -29.01
C ASP A 56 2.32 0.31 -27.93
N GLY A 57 3.09 1.17 -27.25
CA GLY A 57 2.62 2.10 -26.22
C GLY A 57 2.66 1.57 -24.78
N HIS A 58 3.33 0.45 -24.51
CA HIS A 58 3.52 -0.04 -23.15
C HIS A 58 4.66 0.70 -22.44
N HIS A 59 4.49 0.98 -21.15
CA HIS A 59 5.46 1.67 -20.32
C HIS A 59 6.13 0.71 -19.34
N TYR A 60 7.46 0.63 -19.39
CA TYR A 60 8.25 -0.23 -18.51
C TYR A 60 9.27 0.60 -17.73
N ALA A 61 9.49 0.25 -16.47
CA ALA A 61 10.57 0.82 -15.68
C ALA A 61 11.85 0.03 -15.94
N VAL A 62 12.88 0.70 -16.45
CA VAL A 62 14.20 0.14 -16.76
C VAL A 62 15.23 0.80 -15.85
N ARG A 63 16.19 0.03 -15.33
CA ARG A 63 17.28 0.60 -14.52
C ARG A 63 18.25 1.35 -15.42
N ARG A 64 18.68 2.54 -14.99
CA ARG A 64 19.64 3.37 -15.73
C ARG A 64 20.96 2.65 -16.04
N GLU A 65 21.42 1.84 -15.10
CA GLU A 65 22.66 1.07 -15.21
C GLU A 65 22.63 -0.02 -16.30
N ASP A 66 21.45 -0.46 -16.72
CA ASP A 66 21.31 -1.46 -17.77
C ASP A 66 21.23 -0.78 -19.15
N LEU A 67 20.59 0.39 -19.26
CA LEU A 67 20.60 1.23 -20.47
C LEU A 67 22.02 1.68 -20.87
N GLU A 68 22.85 2.05 -19.89
CA GLU A 68 24.24 2.50 -20.16
C GLU A 68 25.16 1.37 -20.62
N LYS A 69 24.83 0.10 -20.34
CA LYS A 69 25.62 -1.06 -20.79
C LYS A 69 25.24 -1.53 -22.19
N GLU A 70 24.04 -1.20 -22.65
CA GLU A 70 23.53 -1.58 -23.97
C GLU A 70 23.83 -0.55 -25.07
N ALA A 71 24.34 0.64 -24.69
CA ALA A 71 24.75 1.73 -25.59
C ALA A 71 26.21 1.61 -26.07
#